data_AF-A0A4Q0MGI8-F1
#
_entry.id   AF-A0A4Q0MGI8-F1
#
_cell.length_a   1.000
_cell.length_b   1.000
_cell.length_c   1.000
_cell.angle_alpha   90.00
_cell.angle_beta   90.00
_cell.angle_gamma   90.00
#
_symmetry.space_group_name_H-M   'P 1'
#
loop_
_entity.id
_entity.type
_entity.pdbx_description
1 polymer ?
#
loop_
_entity_poly.entity_id
_entity_poly.type
_entity_poly.pdbx_seq_one_letter_code
_entity_poly.pdbx_strand_id
1 'polypeptide(L)'
;MTRQVDGQKGLVTAAEYARLRGVSKQAASKWPLVRVEDPERPGRFLVDVAATDARRGIEQNPLKRQAPTPASPLAERDRQTPAPSLVPDEAQRFGRQSRIEREHWAAKNERLNYEERIGALISRPAAERAQTEMLKAIRARVMGAGARIAERAAELNDPRAVRALIDEENRRALTAAAQDIDDLAEALEAEDAPAADDETEALDA
;
A
#
# COMPACT_ATOMS: atom_id res chain seq x y z
N MET A 1 -28.17 -38.53 28.19
CA MET A 1 -27.69 -39.36 27.06
C MET A 1 -26.56 -38.62 26.38
N THR A 2 -25.33 -38.95 26.76
CA THR A 2 -24.10 -38.25 26.39
C THR A 2 -23.47 -39.06 25.25
N ARG A 3 -23.51 -38.55 24.02
CA ARG A 3 -22.84 -39.18 22.88
C ARG A 3 -21.46 -38.54 22.74
N GLN A 4 -20.48 -39.22 23.30
CA GLN A 4 -19.06 -38.95 23.13
C GLN A 4 -18.66 -39.52 21.76
N VAL A 5 -18.38 -38.65 20.80
CA VAL A 5 -17.75 -39.00 19.53
C VAL A 5 -16.30 -38.54 19.61
N ASP A 6 -15.44 -39.46 20.04
CA ASP A 6 -13.99 -39.31 19.98
C ASP A 6 -13.56 -39.27 18.51
N GLY A 7 -13.24 -38.05 18.04
CA GLY A 7 -12.78 -37.77 16.66
C GLY A 7 -13.00 -36.33 16.21
N GLN A 8 -13.99 -35.62 16.77
CA GLN A 8 -14.36 -34.24 16.40
C GLN A 8 -13.85 -33.19 17.41
N LYS A 9 -12.59 -33.27 17.84
CA LYS A 9 -12.01 -32.23 18.71
C LYS A 9 -11.78 -30.95 17.91
N GLY A 10 -12.80 -30.11 17.82
CA GLY A 10 -12.68 -28.75 17.29
C GLY A 10 -13.61 -28.38 16.15
N LEU A 11 -14.56 -29.23 15.73
CA LEU A 11 -15.57 -28.86 14.75
C LEU A 11 -16.81 -28.31 15.47
N VAL A 12 -17.06 -27.01 15.35
CA VAL A 12 -18.20 -26.34 15.99
C VAL A 12 -18.98 -25.54 14.97
N THR A 13 -20.25 -25.25 15.23
CA THR A 13 -20.99 -24.35 14.32
C THR A 13 -20.40 -22.92 14.40
N ALA A 14 -20.57 -22.13 13.35
CA ALA A 14 -20.10 -20.73 13.35
C ALA A 14 -20.70 -19.89 14.50
N ALA A 15 -21.91 -20.23 14.96
CA ALA A 15 -22.56 -19.58 16.10
C ALA A 15 -21.91 -19.97 17.45
N GLU A 16 -21.51 -21.22 17.60
CA GLU A 16 -20.79 -21.69 18.79
C GLU A 16 -19.35 -21.17 18.81
N TYR A 17 -18.68 -21.12 17.66
CA TYR A 17 -17.37 -20.48 17.52
C TYR A 17 -17.40 -19.01 17.96
N ALA A 18 -18.43 -18.26 17.53
CA ALA A 18 -18.61 -16.87 17.94
C ALA A 18 -18.79 -16.72 19.46
N ARG A 19 -19.58 -17.62 20.08
CA ARG A 19 -19.77 -17.66 21.54
C ARG A 19 -18.48 -18.01 22.29
N LEU A 20 -17.71 -18.99 21.81
CA LEU A 20 -16.42 -19.39 22.38
C LEU A 20 -15.41 -18.23 22.41
N ARG A 21 -15.50 -17.32 21.43
CA ARG A 21 -14.61 -16.17 21.27
C ARG A 21 -15.20 -14.85 21.77
N GLY A 22 -16.38 -14.87 22.39
CA GLY A 22 -17.01 -13.68 22.99
C GLY A 22 -17.39 -12.60 21.97
N VAL A 23 -17.60 -12.95 20.70
CA VAL A 23 -17.92 -12.02 19.62
C VAL A 23 -19.33 -12.26 19.06
N SER A 24 -19.91 -11.24 18.43
CA SER A 24 -21.20 -11.40 17.75
C SER A 24 -21.07 -12.36 16.56
N LYS A 25 -22.16 -13.09 16.24
CA LYS A 25 -22.21 -14.01 15.08
C LYS A 25 -21.85 -13.32 13.76
N GLN A 26 -22.25 -12.06 13.59
CA GLN A 26 -21.92 -11.26 12.41
C GLN A 26 -20.43 -10.93 12.34
N ALA A 27 -19.78 -10.65 13.47
CA ALA A 27 -18.34 -10.40 13.52
C ALA A 27 -17.54 -11.67 13.16
N ALA A 28 -17.91 -12.82 13.73
CA ALA A 28 -17.28 -14.10 13.41
C ALA A 28 -17.47 -14.50 11.94
N SER A 29 -18.61 -14.17 11.33
CA SER A 29 -18.86 -14.46 9.92
C SER A 29 -17.97 -13.68 8.94
N LYS A 30 -17.34 -12.59 9.38
CA LYS A 30 -16.38 -11.80 8.57
C LYS A 30 -14.96 -12.33 8.68
N TRP A 31 -14.70 -13.32 9.53
CA TRP A 31 -13.39 -13.92 9.70
C TRP A 31 -13.16 -15.01 8.64
N PRO A 32 -11.89 -15.32 8.31
CA PRO A 32 -11.54 -16.40 7.38
C PRO A 32 -11.75 -17.78 8.06
N LEU A 33 -13.01 -18.16 8.25
CA LEU A 33 -13.40 -19.42 8.91
C LEU A 33 -13.03 -20.61 8.02
N VAL A 34 -12.33 -21.59 8.59
CA VAL A 34 -12.07 -22.87 7.92
C VAL A 34 -13.30 -23.74 8.09
N ARG A 35 -14.05 -23.91 7.00
CA ARG A 35 -15.31 -24.66 6.96
C ARG A 35 -15.06 -26.09 6.48
N VAL A 36 -15.51 -27.05 7.26
CA VAL A 36 -15.49 -28.48 6.95
C VAL A 36 -16.95 -28.94 6.85
N GLU A 37 -17.27 -29.71 5.81
CA GLU A 37 -18.62 -30.26 5.65
C GLU A 37 -18.91 -31.30 6.74
N ASP A 38 -20.10 -31.25 7.30
CA ASP A 38 -20.56 -32.17 8.34
C ASP A 38 -20.80 -33.56 7.73
N PRO A 39 -20.06 -34.60 8.13
CA PRO A 39 -20.24 -35.96 7.61
C PRO A 39 -21.59 -36.58 8.00
N GLU A 40 -22.28 -36.06 9.03
CA GLU A 40 -23.59 -36.55 9.44
C GLU A 40 -24.76 -35.82 8.76
N ARG A 41 -24.51 -34.64 8.17
CA ARG A 41 -25.54 -33.80 7.53
C ARG A 41 -24.96 -33.08 6.30
N PRO A 42 -25.03 -33.72 5.10
CA PRO A 42 -24.52 -33.11 3.88
C PRO A 42 -25.18 -31.75 3.62
N GLY A 43 -24.39 -30.75 3.25
CA GLY A 43 -24.83 -29.36 3.06
C GLY A 43 -24.79 -28.46 4.31
N ARG A 44 -24.40 -28.96 5.48
CA ARG A 44 -24.07 -28.11 6.65
C ARG A 44 -22.56 -28.03 6.84
N PHE A 45 -22.08 -26.82 7.10
CA PHE A 45 -20.65 -26.56 7.34
C PHE A 45 -20.39 -26.31 8.82
N LEU A 46 -19.44 -27.05 9.37
CA LEU A 46 -18.84 -26.84 10.69
C LEU A 46 -17.53 -26.07 10.52
N VAL A 47 -17.13 -25.37 11.57
CA VAL A 47 -15.90 -24.59 11.63
C VAL A 47 -14.88 -25.36 12.43
N ASP A 48 -13.70 -25.60 11.84
CA ASP A 48 -12.54 -26.09 12.57
C ASP A 48 -11.92 -24.94 13.38
N VAL A 49 -12.07 -25.01 14.70
CA VAL A 49 -11.58 -24.01 15.66
C VAL A 49 -10.07 -23.85 15.55
N ALA A 50 -9.32 -24.95 15.52
CA ALA A 50 -7.85 -24.92 15.58
C ALA A 50 -7.27 -24.36 14.29
N ALA A 51 -7.77 -24.81 13.13
CA ALA A 51 -7.32 -24.31 11.83
C ALA A 51 -7.71 -22.84 11.62
N THR A 52 -8.91 -22.44 12.06
CA THR A 52 -9.38 -21.06 11.96
C THR A 52 -8.55 -20.11 12.84
N ASP A 53 -8.22 -20.50 14.07
CA ASP A 53 -7.42 -19.66 14.97
C ASP A 53 -5.96 -19.55 14.51
N ALA A 54 -5.38 -20.62 13.95
CA ALA A 54 -4.04 -20.58 13.34
C ALA A 54 -3.99 -19.60 12.15
N ARG A 55 -4.99 -19.64 11.27
CA ARG A 55 -5.09 -18.73 10.12
C ARG A 55 -5.29 -17.28 10.54
N ARG A 56 -6.11 -17.06 11.57
CA ARG A 56 -6.33 -15.73 12.16
C ARG A 56 -5.06 -15.14 12.77
N GLY A 57 -4.19 -15.97 13.37
CA GLY A 57 -2.91 -15.52 13.91
C GLY A 57 -1.93 -15.00 12.84
N ILE A 58 -2.00 -15.58 11.63
CA ILE A 58 -1.12 -15.23 10.50
C ILE A 58 -1.60 -13.98 9.75
N GLU A 59 -2.92 -13.85 9.53
CA GLU A 59 -3.51 -12.73 8.76
C GLU A 59 -3.74 -11.44 9.58
N GLN A 60 -3.51 -11.48 10.90
CA GLN A 60 -3.63 -10.28 11.74
C GLN A 60 -2.44 -9.34 11.55
N ASN A 61 -2.65 -8.33 10.69
CA ASN A 61 -1.77 -7.16 10.56
C ASN A 61 -1.40 -6.60 11.95
N PRO A 62 -0.11 -6.53 12.33
CA PRO A 62 0.33 -6.09 13.65
C PRO A 62 -0.07 -4.64 13.99
N LEU A 63 -0.36 -3.80 12.99
CA LEU A 63 -0.82 -2.42 13.18
C LEU A 63 -2.27 -2.34 13.69
N LYS A 64 -3.09 -3.38 13.52
CA LYS A 64 -4.46 -3.42 14.11
C LYS A 64 -4.47 -3.75 15.60
N ARG A 65 -3.35 -4.20 16.18
CA ARG A 65 -3.22 -4.41 17.64
C ARG A 65 -3.04 -3.11 18.43
N GLN A 66 -2.60 -2.04 17.76
CA GLN A 66 -2.35 -0.74 18.39
C GLN A 66 -3.54 0.22 18.34
N ALA A 67 -4.60 -0.13 17.60
CA ALA A 67 -5.85 0.61 17.71
C ALA A 67 -6.48 0.27 19.06
N PRO A 68 -6.71 1.25 19.97
CA PRO A 68 -7.48 0.99 21.17
C PRO A 68 -8.84 0.45 20.74
N THR A 69 -9.16 -0.76 21.19
CA THR A 69 -10.47 -1.36 21.01
C THR A 69 -11.50 -0.34 21.48
N PRO A 70 -12.41 0.19 20.64
CA PRO A 70 -13.55 0.90 21.17
C PRO A 70 -14.32 -0.13 21.99
N ALA A 71 -14.35 0.07 23.31
CA ALA A 71 -15.14 -0.74 24.22
C ALA A 71 -16.56 -0.80 23.64
N SER A 72 -16.98 -1.99 23.22
CA SER A 72 -18.32 -2.22 22.69
C SER A 72 -19.33 -1.96 23.82
N PRO A 73 -20.21 -0.93 23.74
CA PRO A 73 -21.11 -0.57 24.83
C PRO A 73 -22.39 -1.44 24.76
N LEU A 74 -22.24 -2.74 24.59
CA LEU A 74 -23.38 -3.67 24.40
C LEU A 74 -23.54 -4.69 25.53
N ALA A 75 -22.83 -4.54 26.66
CA ALA A 75 -23.00 -5.41 27.83
C ALA A 75 -23.66 -4.73 29.05
N GLU A 76 -23.95 -3.43 29.03
CA GLU A 76 -24.66 -2.73 30.11
C GLU A 76 -25.80 -1.89 29.53
N ARG A 77 -26.90 -2.57 29.20
CA ARG A 77 -28.20 -1.91 28.90
C ARG A 77 -29.28 -2.32 29.89
N ASP A 78 -28.88 -2.61 31.12
CA ASP A 78 -29.79 -2.64 32.26
C ASP A 78 -29.14 -1.90 33.41
N ARG A 79 -29.78 -0.80 33.83
CA ARG A 79 -29.45 0.10 34.95
C ARG A 79 -28.44 1.21 34.64
N GLN A 80 -28.90 2.31 34.06
CA GLN A 80 -28.39 3.64 34.39
C GLN A 80 -29.41 4.76 34.06
N THR A 81 -29.88 5.37 35.13
CA THR A 81 -30.25 6.77 35.37
C THR A 81 -30.13 7.73 34.18
N PRO A 82 -31.10 8.63 33.93
CA PRO A 82 -31.03 9.56 32.80
C PRO A 82 -29.82 10.49 32.97
N ALA A 83 -28.83 10.31 32.10
CA ALA A 83 -27.72 11.24 31.95
C ALA A 83 -28.26 12.58 31.40
N PRO A 84 -27.70 13.73 31.83
CA PRO A 84 -28.18 15.04 31.41
C PRO A 84 -28.02 15.18 29.89
N SER A 85 -29.06 15.73 29.25
CA SER A 85 -29.06 15.98 27.82
C SER A 85 -27.84 16.82 27.44
N LEU A 86 -26.97 16.25 26.60
CA LEU A 86 -25.99 17.04 25.87
C LEU A 86 -26.75 18.17 25.16
N VAL A 87 -26.33 19.40 25.41
CA VAL A 87 -26.95 20.60 24.86
C VAL A 87 -26.99 20.45 23.33
N PRO A 88 -28.15 20.60 22.66
CA PRO A 88 -28.31 20.37 21.22
C PRO A 88 -27.29 21.11 20.34
N ASP A 89 -26.73 22.21 20.85
CA ASP A 89 -25.76 23.03 20.15
C ASP A 89 -24.38 22.38 19.97
N GLU A 90 -23.90 21.60 20.93
CA GLU A 90 -22.57 20.98 20.84
C GLU A 90 -22.57 19.82 19.83
N ALA A 91 -23.58 18.94 19.90
CA ALA A 91 -23.74 17.84 18.94
C ALA A 91 -23.91 18.36 17.50
N GLN A 92 -24.60 19.48 17.30
CA GLN A 92 -24.71 20.13 15.99
C GLN A 92 -23.38 20.75 15.54
N ARG A 93 -22.59 21.34 16.43
CA ARG A 93 -21.26 21.89 16.10
C ARG A 93 -20.28 20.79 15.67
N PHE A 94 -20.19 19.69 16.42
CA PHE A 94 -19.35 18.54 16.05
C PHE A 94 -19.81 17.91 14.71
N GLY A 95 -21.11 17.77 14.50
CA GLY A 95 -21.67 17.26 13.24
C GLY A 95 -21.35 18.15 12.03
N ARG A 96 -21.40 19.48 12.19
CA ARG A 96 -21.00 20.45 11.15
C ARG A 96 -19.50 20.37 10.86
N GLN A 97 -18.67 20.33 11.89
CA GLN A 97 -17.21 20.25 11.73
C GLN A 97 -16.77 18.97 10.99
N SER A 98 -17.35 17.81 11.33
CA SER A 98 -17.06 16.56 10.62
C SER A 98 -17.59 16.51 9.18
N ARG A 99 -18.56 17.36 8.80
CA ARG A 99 -18.99 17.49 7.39
C ARG A 99 -18.01 18.35 6.60
N ILE A 100 -17.62 19.49 7.18
CA ILE A 100 -16.62 20.40 6.59
C ILE A 100 -15.29 19.67 6.34
N GLU A 101 -14.82 18.88 7.31
CA GLU A 101 -13.58 18.10 7.14
C GLU A 101 -13.70 17.08 6.01
N ARG A 102 -14.83 16.35 5.92
CA ARG A 102 -15.07 15.38 4.85
C ARG A 102 -15.12 16.04 3.47
N GLU A 103 -15.82 17.15 3.35
CA GLU A 103 -15.91 17.93 2.11
C GLU A 103 -14.55 18.47 1.69
N HIS A 104 -13.77 18.99 2.64
CA HIS A 104 -12.41 19.46 2.40
C HIS A 104 -11.48 18.34 1.90
N TRP A 105 -11.52 17.15 2.50
CA TRP A 105 -10.73 16.01 2.02
C TRP A 105 -11.23 15.46 0.68
N ALA A 106 -12.54 15.48 0.43
CA ALA A 106 -13.10 15.10 -0.86
C ALA A 106 -12.62 16.04 -1.97
N ALA A 107 -12.68 17.35 -1.74
CA ALA A 107 -12.19 18.35 -2.69
C ALA A 107 -10.69 18.21 -2.98
N LYS A 108 -9.88 17.90 -1.96
CA LYS A 108 -8.45 17.61 -2.13
C LYS A 108 -8.20 16.35 -2.97
N ASN A 109 -8.95 15.28 -2.72
CA ASN A 109 -8.82 14.06 -3.50
C ASN A 109 -9.26 14.27 -4.95
N GLU A 110 -10.33 15.03 -5.19
CA GLU A 110 -10.76 15.36 -6.54
C GLU A 110 -9.72 16.19 -7.29
N ARG A 111 -9.10 17.15 -6.60
CA ARG A 111 -7.96 17.90 -7.15
C ARG A 111 -6.77 17.00 -7.48
N LEU A 112 -6.38 16.09 -6.59
CA LEU A 112 -5.28 15.15 -6.84
C LEU A 112 -5.60 14.21 -8.02
N ASN A 113 -6.83 13.71 -8.11
CA ASN A 113 -7.27 12.89 -9.23
C ASN A 113 -7.28 13.67 -10.54
N TYR A 114 -7.65 14.95 -10.51
CA TYR A 114 -7.55 15.82 -11.67
C TYR A 114 -6.09 16.04 -12.09
N GLU A 115 -5.22 16.38 -11.13
CA GLU A 115 -3.78 16.56 -11.36
C GLU A 115 -3.09 15.28 -11.88
N GLU A 116 -3.51 14.09 -11.42
CA GLU A 116 -3.06 12.80 -11.95
C GLU A 116 -3.57 12.57 -13.39
N ARG A 117 -4.82 12.90 -13.69
CA ARG A 117 -5.39 12.73 -15.04
C ARG A 117 -4.80 13.65 -16.09
N ILE A 118 -4.39 14.86 -15.71
CA ILE A 118 -3.69 15.79 -16.60
C ILE A 118 -2.19 15.50 -16.68
N GLY A 119 -1.70 14.41 -16.07
CA GLY A 119 -0.29 14.01 -16.08
C GLY A 119 0.63 14.86 -15.19
N ALA A 120 0.08 15.78 -14.38
CA ALA A 120 0.90 16.62 -13.50
C ALA A 120 1.45 15.87 -12.28
N LEU A 121 0.89 14.70 -11.96
CA LEU A 121 1.32 13.84 -10.85
C LEU A 121 1.58 12.43 -11.33
N ILE A 122 2.80 11.94 -11.07
CA ILE A 122 3.16 10.53 -11.26
C ILE A 122 2.96 9.73 -9.97
N SER A 123 2.69 8.44 -10.12
CA SER A 123 2.61 7.55 -8.95
C SER A 123 3.98 7.50 -8.25
N ARG A 124 3.97 7.64 -6.92
CA ARG A 124 5.17 7.51 -6.09
C ARG A 124 6.02 6.26 -6.40
N PRO A 125 5.46 5.03 -6.50
CA PRO A 125 6.28 3.85 -6.78
C PRO A 125 6.87 3.84 -8.19
N ALA A 126 6.31 4.58 -9.15
CA ALA A 126 6.93 4.76 -10.46
C ALA A 126 8.12 5.73 -10.36
N ALA A 127 7.94 6.87 -9.67
CA ALA A 127 9.00 7.85 -9.42
C ALA A 127 10.21 7.21 -8.71
N GLU A 128 9.98 6.42 -7.66
CA GLU A 128 11.04 5.75 -6.91
C GLU A 128 11.80 4.73 -7.77
N ARG A 129 11.11 4.03 -8.69
CA ARG A 129 11.73 3.11 -9.64
C ARG A 129 12.61 3.84 -10.65
N ALA A 130 12.08 4.91 -11.27
CA ALA A 130 12.83 5.73 -12.22
C ALA A 130 14.09 6.31 -11.58
N GLN A 131 13.97 6.87 -10.37
CA GLN A 131 15.10 7.39 -9.61
C GLN A 131 16.15 6.29 -9.32
N THR A 132 15.70 5.09 -8.94
CA THR A 132 16.60 3.98 -8.62
C THR A 132 17.39 3.51 -9.85
N GLU A 133 16.74 3.37 -11.00
CA GLU A 133 17.41 2.97 -12.24
C GLU A 133 18.39 4.05 -12.71
N MET A 134 18.01 5.33 -12.64
CA MET A 134 18.89 6.45 -12.93
C MET A 134 20.16 6.43 -12.07
N LEU A 135 20.01 6.26 -10.75
CA LEU A 135 21.16 6.18 -9.84
C LEU A 135 22.04 4.94 -10.09
N LYS A 136 21.45 3.80 -10.48
CA LYS A 136 22.22 2.60 -10.86
C LYS A 136 23.09 2.87 -12.09
N ALA A 137 22.54 3.54 -13.11
CA ALA A 137 23.25 3.88 -14.34
C ALA A 137 24.43 4.82 -14.04
N ILE A 138 24.18 5.89 -13.28
CA ILE A 138 25.21 6.85 -12.86
C ILE A 138 26.32 6.13 -12.08
N ARG A 139 25.96 5.29 -11.10
CA ARG A 139 26.92 4.53 -10.31
C ARG A 139 27.77 3.60 -11.19
N ALA A 140 27.14 2.89 -12.13
CA ALA A 140 27.84 1.97 -13.03
C ALA A 140 28.89 2.71 -13.89
N ARG A 141 28.56 3.91 -14.38
CA ARG A 141 29.51 4.73 -15.15
C ARG A 141 30.70 5.22 -14.36
N VAL A 142 30.44 5.78 -13.16
CA VAL A 142 31.49 6.28 -12.28
C VAL A 142 32.41 5.15 -11.84
N MET A 143 31.86 4.00 -11.44
CA MET A 143 32.66 2.84 -11.05
C MET A 143 33.43 2.24 -12.23
N GLY A 144 32.88 2.31 -13.45
CA GLY A 144 33.55 1.88 -14.67
C GLY A 144 34.69 2.79 -15.14
N ALA A 145 34.75 4.04 -14.69
CA ALA A 145 35.78 5.00 -15.10
C ALA A 145 37.19 4.53 -14.73
N GLY A 146 37.37 4.04 -13.50
CA GLY A 146 38.66 3.54 -13.02
C GLY A 146 39.20 2.37 -13.85
N ALA A 147 38.32 1.43 -14.24
CA ALA A 147 38.70 0.30 -15.07
C ALA A 147 39.18 0.75 -16.47
N ARG A 148 38.56 1.78 -17.06
CA ARG A 148 38.94 2.29 -18.40
C ARG A 148 40.28 3.02 -18.41
N ILE A 149 40.66 3.65 -17.31
CA ILE A 149 41.93 4.40 -17.22
C ILE A 149 43.08 3.56 -16.66
N ALA A 150 42.81 2.40 -16.05
CA ALA A 150 43.83 1.62 -15.36
C ALA A 150 45.03 1.27 -16.27
N GLU A 151 44.76 0.82 -17.50
CA GLU A 151 45.81 0.47 -18.47
C GLU A 151 46.61 1.71 -18.91
N ARG A 152 45.90 2.80 -19.27
CA ARG A 152 46.52 4.06 -19.69
C ARG A 152 47.31 4.74 -18.56
N ALA A 153 46.86 4.60 -17.32
CA ALA A 153 47.54 5.13 -16.15
C ALA A 153 48.81 4.34 -15.83
N ALA A 154 48.83 3.03 -16.10
CA ALA A 154 50.02 2.19 -15.90
C ALA A 154 51.17 2.53 -16.86
N GLU A 155 50.87 3.07 -18.04
CA GLU A 155 51.88 3.55 -19.00
C GLU A 155 52.49 4.90 -18.61
N LEU A 156 51.79 5.69 -17.79
CA LEU A 156 52.20 7.03 -17.40
C LEU A 156 53.11 6.98 -16.16
N ASN A 157 54.34 7.47 -16.32
CA ASN A 157 55.31 7.56 -15.21
C ASN A 157 55.25 8.90 -14.44
N ASP A 158 54.50 9.90 -14.94
CA ASP A 158 54.35 11.20 -14.28
C ASP A 158 53.04 11.28 -13.48
N PRO A 159 53.09 11.49 -12.15
CA PRO A 159 51.90 11.67 -11.33
C PRO A 159 50.97 12.79 -11.80
N ARG A 160 51.49 13.86 -12.42
CA ARG A 160 50.64 14.95 -12.93
C ARG A 160 49.84 14.51 -14.14
N ALA A 161 50.45 13.75 -15.05
CA ALA A 161 49.78 13.17 -16.19
C ALA A 161 48.69 12.16 -15.78
N VAL A 162 48.98 11.33 -14.78
CA VAL A 162 47.99 10.39 -14.21
C VAL A 162 46.80 11.15 -13.62
N ARG A 163 47.05 12.22 -12.85
CA ARG A 163 45.96 13.05 -12.29
C ARG A 163 45.13 13.70 -13.38
N ALA A 164 45.75 14.28 -14.41
CA ALA A 164 45.04 14.87 -15.53
C ALA A 164 44.17 13.85 -16.27
N LEU A 165 44.66 12.61 -16.42
CA LEU A 165 43.89 11.50 -17.02
C LEU A 165 42.67 11.12 -16.17
N ILE A 166 42.84 11.03 -14.84
CA ILE A 166 41.74 10.75 -13.90
C ILE A 166 40.69 11.88 -13.96
N ASP A 167 41.12 13.13 -13.90
CA ASP A 167 40.24 14.30 -13.90
C ASP A 167 39.44 14.39 -15.22
N GLU A 168 40.08 14.07 -16.35
CA GLU A 168 39.42 14.05 -17.65
C GLU A 168 38.38 12.92 -17.75
N GLU A 169 38.71 11.71 -17.31
CA GLU A 169 37.74 10.61 -17.34
C GLU A 169 36.58 10.83 -16.38
N ASN A 170 36.84 11.40 -15.19
CA ASN A 170 35.78 11.76 -14.26
C ASN A 170 34.85 12.82 -14.87
N ARG A 171 35.41 13.85 -15.51
CA ARG A 171 34.62 14.86 -16.22
C ARG A 171 33.78 14.20 -17.30
N ARG A 172 34.36 13.34 -18.13
CA ARG A 172 33.64 12.61 -19.17
C ARG A 172 32.51 11.75 -18.61
N ALA A 173 32.76 11.00 -17.53
CA ALA A 173 31.77 10.15 -16.89
C ALA A 173 30.61 10.96 -16.30
N LEU A 174 30.89 12.10 -15.67
CA LEU A 174 29.89 12.99 -15.08
C LEU A 174 29.10 13.74 -16.16
N THR A 175 29.75 14.20 -17.23
CA THR A 175 29.05 14.83 -18.36
C THR A 175 28.12 13.85 -19.05
N ALA A 176 28.58 12.61 -19.29
CA ALA A 176 27.71 11.58 -19.85
C ALA A 176 26.55 11.25 -18.91
N ALA A 177 26.79 11.19 -17.59
CA ALA A 177 25.74 10.96 -16.61
C ALA A 177 24.71 12.09 -16.57
N ALA A 178 25.13 13.34 -16.76
CA ALA A 178 24.22 14.48 -16.89
C ALA A 178 23.37 14.36 -18.16
N GLN A 179 23.97 14.00 -19.29
CA GLN A 179 23.24 13.76 -20.54
C GLN A 179 22.20 12.67 -20.40
N ASP A 180 22.50 11.55 -19.74
CA ASP A 180 21.50 10.50 -19.51
C ASP A 180 20.32 10.98 -18.66
N ILE A 181 20.56 11.90 -17.72
CA ILE A 181 19.48 12.49 -16.90
C ILE A 181 18.59 13.36 -17.78
N ASP A 182 19.19 14.17 -18.65
CA ASP A 182 18.47 15.03 -19.59
C ASP A 182 17.69 14.18 -20.62
N ASP A 183 18.32 13.17 -21.22
CA ASP A 183 17.69 12.23 -22.16
C ASP A 183 16.52 11.48 -21.51
N LEU A 184 16.67 11.07 -20.24
CA LEU A 184 15.59 10.43 -19.50
C LEU A 184 14.45 11.40 -19.21
N ALA A 185 14.74 12.66 -18.91
CA ALA A 185 13.73 13.68 -18.71
C ALA A 185 12.95 13.94 -20.00
N GLU A 186 13.63 14.07 -21.14
CA GLU A 186 13.01 14.21 -22.46
C GLU A 186 12.16 12.98 -22.84
N ALA A 187 12.65 11.77 -22.55
CA ALA A 187 11.91 10.54 -22.81
C ALA A 187 10.61 10.45 -21.99
N LEU A 188 10.63 10.88 -20.73
CA LEU A 188 9.44 10.95 -19.89
C LEU A 188 8.45 12.00 -20.42
N GLU A 189 8.93 13.17 -20.84
CA GLU A 189 8.07 14.21 -21.44
C GLU A 189 7.43 13.76 -22.77
N ALA A 190 8.16 12.98 -23.57
CA ALA A 190 7.66 12.45 -24.85
C ALA A 190 6.60 11.35 -24.69
N GLU A 191 6.66 10.54 -23.62
CA GLU A 191 5.68 9.49 -23.33
C GLU A 191 4.34 10.08 -22.84
N ASP A 192 4.37 11.25 -22.20
CA ASP A 192 3.20 11.99 -21.71
C ASP A 192 2.59 12.96 -22.76
N ALA A 193 3.16 13.04 -23.96
CA ALA A 193 2.60 13.85 -25.04
C ALA A 193 1.22 13.29 -25.45
N PRO A 194 0.13 14.08 -25.39
CA PRO A 194 -1.18 13.60 -25.79
C PRO A 194 -1.10 13.16 -27.25
N ALA A 195 -1.50 11.91 -27.52
CA ALA A 195 -1.76 11.46 -28.87
C ALA A 195 -2.67 12.51 -29.50
N ALA A 196 -2.16 13.25 -30.49
CA ALA A 196 -2.93 14.26 -31.18
C ALA A 196 -4.20 13.57 -31.67
N ASP A 197 -5.34 13.98 -31.11
CA ASP A 197 -6.64 13.45 -31.49
C ASP A 197 -6.80 13.66 -33.00
N ASP A 198 -6.73 12.56 -33.74
CA ASP A 198 -6.95 12.44 -35.18
C ASP A 198 -8.47 12.61 -35.48
N GLU A 199 -9.10 13.66 -34.92
CA GLU A 199 -10.49 14.03 -35.16
C GLU A 199 -10.64 14.96 -36.38
N THR A 200 -9.99 14.64 -37.51
CA THR A 200 -10.19 15.39 -38.77
C THR A 200 -10.78 14.57 -39.92
N GLU A 201 -11.50 13.48 -39.64
CA GLU A 201 -12.15 12.69 -40.71
C GLU A 201 -13.59 12.27 -40.37
N ALA A 202 -14.48 13.24 -40.11
CA ALA A 202 -15.92 12.99 -40.03
C ALA A 202 -16.81 14.21 -40.38
N LEU A 203 -16.41 15.06 -41.32
CA LEU A 203 -17.23 16.20 -41.77
C LEU A 203 -17.62 16.20 -43.27
N ASP A 204 -17.38 15.12 -44.01
CA ASP A 204 -17.82 14.99 -45.41
C ASP A 204 -18.49 13.63 -45.70
N ALA A 205 -19.62 13.34 -45.05
CA ALA A 205 -20.54 12.24 -45.45
C ALA A 205 -22.01 12.66 -45.34
#